data_AF-A0A8H7QI28-F1
#
_entry.id   AF-A0A8H7QI28-F1
#
_cell.length_a   1.000
_cell.length_b   1.000
_cell.length_c   1.000
_cell.angle_alpha   90.00
_cell.angle_beta   90.00
_cell.angle_gamma   90.00
#
_symmetry.space_group_name_H-M   'P 1'
#
loop_
_entity.id
_entity.type
_entity.pdbx_description
1 polymer ?
#
loop_
_entity_poly.entity_id
_entity_poly.type
_entity_poly.pdbx_seq_one_letter_code
_entity_poly.pdbx_strand_id
1 'polypeptide(L)'
;MFYNTRKTNQHFGLLITLLALTLFYASFLYEDVYIEGGYPLFGATVVYATAITVMSYYAILNGSYALAFGVVMFMISDATLAFDKFVAKSPDTGYEIVVMITYHIAQFCIAKY
;
A
#
# COMPACT_ATOMS: atom_id res chain seq x y z
N MET A 1 -13.81 -27.18 17.09
CA MET A 1 -13.99 -25.78 17.55
C MET A 1 -12.70 -24.94 17.49
N PHE A 2 -11.49 -25.52 17.64
CA PHE A 2 -10.21 -24.78 17.59
C PHE A 2 -9.69 -24.35 16.20
N TYR A 3 -10.20 -24.92 15.11
CA TYR A 3 -9.74 -24.58 13.75
C TYR A 3 -10.26 -23.22 13.27
N ASN A 4 -11.49 -22.85 13.65
CA ASN A 4 -12.15 -21.63 13.19
C ASN A 4 -11.64 -20.36 13.89
N THR A 5 -11.18 -20.49 15.14
CA THR A 5 -10.62 -19.38 15.92
C THR A 5 -9.23 -18.96 15.42
N ARG A 6 -8.40 -19.92 14.99
CA ARG A 6 -7.07 -19.62 14.43
C ARG A 6 -7.16 -18.80 13.15
N LYS A 7 -8.05 -19.18 12.23
CA LYS A 7 -8.26 -18.47 10.96
C LYS A 7 -8.81 -17.05 11.20
N THR A 8 -9.81 -16.90 12.06
CA THR A 8 -10.36 -15.58 12.43
C THR A 8 -9.29 -14.66 13.05
N ASN A 9 -8.48 -15.17 13.97
CA ASN A 9 -7.41 -14.39 14.61
C ASN A 9 -6.33 -13.96 13.61
N GLN A 10 -6.03 -14.79 12.61
CA GLN A 10 -5.08 -14.45 11.53
C GLN A 10 -5.62 -13.32 10.64
N HIS A 11 -6.91 -13.32 10.34
CA HIS A 11 -7.53 -12.27 9.53
C HIS A 11 -7.51 -10.92 10.26
N PHE A 12 -7.87 -10.91 11.55
CA PHE A 12 -7.78 -9.71 12.38
C PHE A 12 -6.34 -9.20 12.52
N GLY A 13 -5.37 -10.10 12.75
CA GLY A 13 -3.96 -9.74 12.85
C GLY A 13 -3.41 -9.12 11.56
N LEU A 14 -3.79 -9.65 10.40
CA LEU A 14 -3.42 -9.11 9.10
C LEU A 14 -3.97 -7.68 8.91
N LEU A 15 -5.26 -7.47 9.19
CA LEU A 15 -5.89 -6.16 9.06
C LEU A 15 -5.18 -5.12 9.94
N ILE A 16 -4.92 -5.46 11.20
CA ILE A 16 -4.21 -4.59 12.13
C ILE A 16 -2.80 -4.27 11.61
N THR A 17 -2.10 -5.26 11.08
CA THR A 17 -0.74 -5.08 10.53
C THR A 17 -0.74 -4.11 9.34
N LEU A 18 -1.67 -4.29 8.39
CA LEU A 18 -1.79 -3.42 7.22
C LEU A 18 -2.22 -2.00 7.61
N LEU A 19 -3.17 -1.85 8.55
CA LEU A 19 -3.57 -0.55 9.07
C LEU A 19 -2.42 0.15 9.80
N ALA A 20 -1.67 -0.56 10.64
CA ALA A 20 -0.52 -0.01 11.34
C ALA A 20 0.55 0.47 10.36
N LEU A 21 0.84 -0.32 9.32
CA LEU A 21 1.80 0.05 8.28
C LEU A 21 1.34 1.29 7.50
N THR A 22 0.08 1.35 7.11
CA THR A 22 -0.49 2.50 6.39
C THR A 22 -0.52 3.75 7.25
N LEU A 23 -0.92 3.66 8.52
CA LEU A 23 -0.94 4.80 9.43
C LEU A 23 0.47 5.30 9.74
N PHE A 24 1.42 4.38 9.94
CA PHE A 24 2.83 4.73 10.11
C PHE A 24 3.33 5.50 8.89
N TYR A 25 3.10 4.97 7.69
CA TYR A 25 3.56 5.61 6.46
C TYR A 25 2.86 6.95 6.17
N ALA A 26 1.56 7.05 6.42
CA ALA A 26 0.81 8.31 6.31
C ALA A 26 1.29 9.36 7.34
N SER A 27 1.65 8.95 8.55
CA SER A 27 2.22 9.85 9.56
C SER A 27 3.60 10.36 9.17
N PHE A 28 4.41 9.51 8.51
CA PHE A 28 5.70 9.89 7.96
C PHE A 28 5.56 10.93 6.83
N LEU A 29 4.54 10.81 5.98
CA LEU A 29 4.26 11.75 4.90
C LEU A 29 3.50 13.02 5.34
N TYR A 30 3.01 13.08 6.57
CA TYR A 30 2.06 14.12 6.99
C TYR A 30 2.60 15.54 6.79
N GLU A 31 3.81 15.81 7.24
CA GLU A 31 4.40 17.16 7.21
C GLU A 31 4.57 17.65 5.77
N ASP A 32 5.20 16.85 4.91
CA ASP A 32 5.45 17.20 3.51
C ASP A 32 4.15 17.36 2.70
N VAL A 33 3.19 16.46 2.89
CA VAL A 33 1.89 16.52 2.21
C VAL A 33 1.09 17.74 2.67
N TYR A 34 1.13 18.06 3.98
CA TYR A 34 0.43 19.21 4.52
C TYR A 34 1.03 20.54 4.05
N ILE A 35 2.36 20.64 3.98
CA ILE A 35 3.03 21.83 3.45
C ILE A 35 2.67 22.07 1.98
N GLU A 36 2.51 21.00 1.19
CA GLU A 36 2.25 21.10 -0.24
C GLU A 36 0.78 21.46 -0.58
N GLY A 37 -0.20 20.94 0.17
CA GLY A 37 -1.61 21.13 -0.17
C GLY A 37 -2.59 21.14 1.01
N GLY A 38 -2.09 21.24 2.23
CA GLY A 38 -2.88 21.35 3.45
C GLY A 38 -3.80 20.15 3.72
N TYR A 39 -4.87 20.41 4.46
CA TYR A 39 -5.85 19.37 4.84
C TYR A 39 -6.53 18.66 3.67
N PRO A 40 -6.91 19.32 2.55
CA PRO A 40 -7.55 18.62 1.44
C PRO A 40 -6.64 17.58 0.80
N LEU A 41 -5.37 17.91 0.58
CA LEU A 41 -4.41 17.00 -0.03
C LEU A 41 -4.08 15.84 0.92
N PHE A 42 -3.86 16.13 2.20
CA PHE A 42 -3.65 15.08 3.20
C PHE A 42 -4.85 14.13 3.31
N GLY A 43 -6.08 14.68 3.34
CA GLY A 43 -7.30 13.89 3.36
C GLY A 43 -7.42 12.97 2.14
N ALA A 44 -7.12 13.47 0.94
CA ALA A 44 -7.11 12.67 -0.28
C ALA A 44 -6.09 11.52 -0.21
N THR A 45 -4.87 11.80 0.28
CA THR A 45 -3.82 10.78 0.45
C THR A 45 -4.24 9.69 1.45
N VAL A 46 -4.85 10.06 2.58
CA VAL A 46 -5.34 9.10 3.57
C VAL A 46 -6.47 8.22 3.00
N VAL A 47 -7.41 8.81 2.26
CA VAL A 47 -8.49 8.05 1.60
C VAL A 47 -7.91 7.07 0.59
N TYR A 48 -6.95 7.51 -0.23
CA TYR A 48 -6.28 6.66 -1.21
C TYR A 48 -5.53 5.49 -0.56
N ALA A 49 -4.72 5.79 0.46
CA ALA A 49 -3.97 4.77 1.19
C ALA A 49 -4.90 3.76 1.87
N THR A 50 -6.04 4.21 2.38
CA THR A 50 -7.09 3.34 2.95
C THR A 50 -7.68 2.40 1.88
N ALA A 51 -7.95 2.91 0.68
CA ALA A 51 -8.46 2.09 -0.42
C ALA A 51 -7.46 0.98 -0.80
N ILE A 52 -6.16 1.31 -0.89
CA ILE A 52 -5.10 0.33 -1.13
C ILE A 52 -5.05 -0.70 0.00
N THR A 53 -5.10 -0.28 1.27
CA THR A 53 -5.10 -1.21 2.41
C THR A 53 -6.24 -2.21 2.35
N VAL A 54 -7.45 -1.74 2.04
CA VAL A 54 -8.64 -2.58 1.92
C VAL A 54 -8.49 -3.56 0.76
N MET A 55 -8.03 -3.09 -0.40
CA MET A 55 -7.74 -3.95 -1.56
C MET A 55 -6.72 -5.05 -1.19
N SER A 56 -5.59 -4.68 -0.59
CA SER A 56 -4.54 -5.61 -0.18
C SER A 56 -5.04 -6.63 0.84
N TYR A 57 -5.88 -6.20 1.79
CA TYR A 57 -6.49 -7.11 2.76
C TYR A 57 -7.31 -8.20 2.07
N TYR A 58 -8.26 -7.82 1.19
CA TYR A 58 -9.09 -8.79 0.49
C TYR A 58 -8.28 -9.68 -0.46
N ALA A 59 -7.29 -9.11 -1.14
CA ALA A 59 -6.40 -9.85 -2.04
C ALA A 59 -5.56 -10.91 -1.30
N ILE A 60 -5.09 -10.62 -0.09
CA ILE A 60 -4.35 -11.60 0.71
C ILE A 60 -5.30 -12.68 1.26
N LEU A 61 -6.51 -12.29 1.70
CA LEU A 61 -7.52 -13.24 2.19
C LEU A 61 -7.99 -14.25 1.15
N ASN A 62 -7.86 -13.91 -0.13
CA ASN A 62 -8.21 -14.77 -1.25
C ASN A 62 -7.40 -16.09 -1.24
N GLY A 63 -6.18 -16.09 -0.71
CA GLY A 63 -5.34 -17.29 -0.56
C GLY A 63 -4.43 -17.60 -1.75
N SER A 64 -4.48 -16.82 -2.83
CA SER A 64 -3.52 -16.91 -3.93
C SER A 64 -2.20 -16.23 -3.60
N TYR A 65 -1.10 -17.00 -3.61
CA TYR A 65 0.24 -16.48 -3.41
C TYR A 65 0.64 -15.44 -4.47
N ALA A 66 0.24 -15.66 -5.72
CA ALA A 66 0.51 -14.72 -6.81
C ALA A 66 -0.21 -13.40 -6.56
N LEU A 67 -1.49 -13.44 -6.20
CA LEU A 67 -2.27 -12.23 -5.92
C LEU A 67 -1.71 -11.47 -4.71
N ALA A 68 -1.38 -12.19 -3.62
CA ALA A 68 -0.78 -11.61 -2.42
C ALA A 68 0.56 -10.92 -2.72
N PHE A 69 1.43 -11.57 -3.51
CA PHE A 69 2.68 -10.95 -3.93
C PHE A 69 2.45 -9.73 -4.83
N GLY A 70 1.48 -9.82 -5.75
CA GLY A 70 1.12 -8.72 -6.64
C GLY A 70 0.66 -7.48 -5.88
N VAL A 71 -0.23 -7.62 -4.90
CA VAL A 71 -0.68 -6.46 -4.11
C VAL A 71 0.39 -5.90 -3.18
N VAL A 72 1.33 -6.71 -2.70
CA VAL A 72 2.50 -6.20 -1.95
C VAL A 72 3.40 -5.36 -2.88
N MET A 73 3.65 -5.82 -4.10
CA MET A 73 4.40 -5.05 -5.09
C MET A 73 3.68 -3.76 -5.48
N PHE A 74 2.35 -3.80 -5.57
CA PHE A 74 1.52 -2.62 -5.81
C PHE A 74 1.67 -1.60 -4.68
N MET A 75 1.55 -2.05 -3.42
CA MET A 75 1.76 -1.18 -2.25
C MET A 75 3.15 -0.54 -2.21
N ILE A 76 4.20 -1.29 -2.57
CA ILE A 76 5.58 -0.75 -2.64
C ILE A 76 5.70 0.30 -3.74
N SER A 77 5.07 0.05 -4.90
CA SER A 77 5.02 1.00 -6.02
C SER A 77 4.38 2.32 -5.60
N ASP A 78 3.18 2.26 -5.00
CA ASP A 78 2.45 3.45 -4.54
C ASP A 78 3.18 4.19 -3.41
N ALA A 79 3.77 3.46 -2.46
CA ALA A 79 4.58 4.08 -1.42
C ALA A 79 5.78 4.82 -2.04
N THR A 80 6.48 4.19 -2.99
CA THR A 80 7.62 4.82 -3.67
C THR A 80 7.18 6.07 -4.45
N LEU A 81 6.04 6.01 -5.13
CA LEU A 81 5.47 7.15 -5.86
C LEU A 81 5.09 8.30 -4.93
N ALA A 82 4.46 8.00 -3.79
CA ALA A 82 4.11 9.01 -2.79
C ALA A 82 5.37 9.62 -2.14
N PHE A 83 6.38 8.80 -1.83
CA PHE A 83 7.65 9.28 -1.31
C PHE A 83 8.35 10.23 -2.28
N ASP A 84 8.43 9.85 -3.56
CA ASP A 84 9.09 10.67 -4.57
C ASP A 84 8.35 11.99 -4.77
N LYS A 85 7.02 11.93 -4.86
CA LYS A 85 6.18 13.11 -5.03
C LYS A 85 6.29 14.12 -3.89
N PHE A 86 6.24 13.64 -2.64
CA PHE A 86 6.10 14.54 -1.48
C PHE A 86 7.41 14.78 -0.74
N VAL A 87 8.28 13.77 -0.60
CA VAL A 87 9.48 13.86 0.24
C VAL A 87 10.74 14.10 -0.59
N ALA A 88 11.04 13.19 -1.54
CA ALA A 88 12.29 13.26 -2.29
C ALA A 88 12.28 14.41 -3.30
N LYS A 89 11.13 14.66 -3.95
CA LYS A 89 10.95 15.62 -5.03
C LYS A 89 12.06 15.49 -6.08
N SER A 90 12.43 14.24 -6.39
CA SER A 90 13.61 13.95 -7.17
C SER A 90 13.41 14.42 -8.62
N PRO A 91 14.35 15.20 -9.18
CA PRO A 91 14.34 15.51 -10.62
C PRO A 91 14.79 14.31 -11.48
N ASP A 92 15.40 13.29 -10.87
CA ASP A 92 15.95 12.12 -11.56
C ASP A 92 14.94 10.97 -11.67
N THR A 93 14.99 10.25 -12.79
CA THR A 93 14.08 9.14 -13.15
C THR A 93 14.26 7.85 -12.34
N GLY A 94 15.13 7.86 -11.31
CA GLY A 94 15.43 6.67 -10.51
C GLY A 94 14.20 6.09 -9.81
N TYR A 95 13.42 6.94 -9.13
CA TYR A 95 12.19 6.53 -8.46
C TYR A 95 11.13 6.07 -9.45
N GLU A 96 11.00 6.75 -10.61
CA GLU A 96 10.09 6.36 -11.68
C GLU A 96 10.37 4.92 -12.17
N ILE A 97 11.63 4.56 -12.35
CA ILE A 97 12.02 3.19 -12.75
C ILE A 97 11.58 2.17 -11.68
N VAL A 98 11.80 2.47 -10.39
CA VAL A 98 11.39 1.59 -9.29
C VAL A 98 9.87 1.42 -9.27
N VAL A 99 9.13 2.52 -9.42
CA VAL A 99 7.65 2.51 -9.51
C VAL A 99 7.23 1.65 -10.68
N MET A 100 7.80 1.84 -11.89
CA MET A 100 7.43 1.09 -13.08
C MET A 100 7.71 -0.40 -12.94
N ILE A 101 8.86 -0.80 -12.42
CA ILE A 101 9.22 -2.21 -12.24
C ILE A 101 8.25 -2.88 -11.25
N THR A 102 8.07 -2.27 -10.08
CA THR A 102 7.18 -2.81 -9.03
C THR A 102 5.73 -2.85 -9.51
N TYR A 103 5.28 -1.84 -10.24
CA TYR A 103 3.94 -1.76 -10.82
C TYR A 103 3.69 -2.85 -11.86
N HIS A 104 4.61 -3.07 -12.80
CA HIS A 104 4.43 -4.09 -13.83
C HIS A 104 4.46 -5.50 -13.25
N ILE A 105 5.33 -5.75 -12.26
CA ILE A 105 5.32 -7.01 -11.51
C ILE A 105 3.97 -7.21 -10.82
N ALA A 106 3.46 -6.16 -10.16
CA ALA A 106 2.15 -6.20 -9.51
C ALA A 106 1.04 -6.55 -10.51
N GLN A 107 0.98 -5.85 -11.63
CA GLN A 107 -0.01 -6.10 -12.68
C GLN A 107 0.07 -7.51 -13.24
N PHE A 108 1.27 -8.02 -13.52
CA PHE A 108 1.45 -9.38 -14.02
C PHE A 108 0.90 -10.42 -13.02
N CYS A 109 1.14 -10.20 -11.74
CA CYS A 109 0.66 -11.09 -10.68
C CYS A 109 -0.85 -10.99 -10.44
N ILE A 110 -1.42 -9.79 -10.52
CA ILE A 110 -2.85 -9.53 -10.31
C ILE A 110 -3.67 -9.99 -11.52
N ALA A 111 -3.24 -9.66 -12.74
CA ALA A 111 -3.99 -9.97 -13.98
C ALA A 111 -4.00 -11.47 -14.32
N LYS A 112 -3.07 -12.24 -13.74
CA LYS A 112 -2.99 -13.69 -13.93
C LYS A 112 -3.87 -14.48 -12.94
N TYR A 113 -4.50 -13.80 -11.99
CA TYR A 113 -5.37 -14.40 -10.97
C TYR A 113 -6.85 -14.18 -11.33
#